data_AF-A0A937JBR4-F1
#
_entry.id   AF-A0A937JBR4-F1
#
_cell.length_a   1.000
_cell.length_b   1.000
_cell.length_c   1.000
_cell.angle_alpha   90.00
_cell.angle_beta   90.00
_cell.angle_gamma   90.00
#
_symmetry.space_group_name_H-M   'P 1'
#
loop_
_entity.id
_entity.type
_entity.pdbx_description
1 polymer ?
#
loop_
_entity_poly.entity_id
_entity_poly.type
_entity_poly.pdbx_seq_one_letter_code
_entity_poly.pdbx_strand_id
1 'polypeptide(L)'
;MSLKRSIGFAVFVAVALLVSRVPASVIGSILPQTLTASGFTGTVWRGEAAHVQAEVQGQPFALGRVAWTVHPLGLLAGDVVTIKSRWGSQRIDLAEGIGLGGSFYLNDVAVNVGLDWVRKLLPLYIGGQLRTDIAELVIDADGKPTAAQGQVVWEDATWRAVGGDVSLGTYAVAISSSDDGIEADVVTIKGALVIDGSVSLTEGRYRLMADLSGPAARNEAFQQAIALIAVPNGSGYRIELSGTL
;
A
#
# COMPACT_ATOMS: atom_id res chain seq x y z
N MET A 1 31.07 21.90 40.82
CA MET A 1 30.07 21.33 39.88
C MET A 1 30.01 19.84 40.18
N SER A 2 28.95 19.40 40.87
CA SER A 2 29.04 18.28 41.84
C SER A 2 29.01 16.88 41.20
N LEU A 3 29.72 15.94 41.85
CA LEU A 3 29.83 14.50 41.55
C LEU A 3 28.49 13.82 41.19
N LYS A 4 27.37 14.32 41.73
CA LYS A 4 26.00 13.87 41.42
C LYS A 4 25.59 14.14 39.96
N ARG A 5 26.01 15.28 39.38
CA ARG A 5 25.77 15.61 37.96
C ARG A 5 26.60 14.69 37.05
N SER A 6 27.83 14.35 37.45
CA SER A 6 28.68 13.41 36.71
C SER A 6 28.16 11.98 36.73
N ILE A 7 27.65 11.51 37.88
CA ILE A 7 27.00 10.20 37.98
C ILE A 7 25.72 10.16 37.14
N GLY A 8 24.88 11.19 37.23
CA GLY A 8 23.67 11.29 36.40
C GLY A 8 23.99 11.27 34.90
N PHE A 9 25.02 11.98 34.47
CA PHE A 9 25.48 11.96 33.09
C PHE A 9 26.04 10.60 32.67
N ALA A 10 26.84 9.95 33.50
CA ALA A 10 27.37 8.62 33.22
C ALA A 10 26.26 7.56 33.09
N VAL A 11 25.26 7.60 33.97
CA VAL A 11 24.07 6.73 33.90
C VAL A 11 23.28 7.00 32.62
N PHE A 12 23.05 8.28 32.29
CA PHE A 12 22.37 8.65 31.05
C PHE A 12 23.09 8.11 29.81
N VAL A 13 24.41 8.31 29.72
CA VAL A 13 25.22 7.81 28.59
C VAL A 13 25.21 6.28 28.53
N ALA A 14 25.30 5.60 29.67
CA ALA A 14 25.25 4.14 29.73
C ALA A 14 23.89 3.59 29.24
N VAL A 15 22.79 4.21 29.67
CA VAL A 15 21.43 3.85 29.21
C VAL A 15 21.27 4.14 27.71
N ALA A 16 21.72 5.30 27.22
CA ALA A 16 21.67 5.63 25.81
C ALA A 16 22.46 4.62 24.95
N LEU A 17 23.63 4.19 25.42
CA LEU A 17 24.44 3.17 24.75
C LEU A 17 23.75 1.80 24.74
N LEU A 18 23.12 1.39 25.85
CA LEU A 18 22.35 0.15 25.91
C LEU A 18 21.18 0.17 24.92
N VAL A 19 20.40 1.25 24.93
CA VAL A 19 19.26 1.44 24.02
C VAL A 19 19.71 1.45 22.56
N SER A 20 20.86 2.07 22.24
CA SER A 20 21.41 2.09 20.89
C SER A 20 21.82 0.72 20.34
N ARG A 21 22.08 -0.26 21.23
CA ARG A 21 22.58 -1.60 20.89
C ARG A 21 21.55 -2.72 21.02
N VAL A 22 20.27 -2.38 21.22
CA VAL A 22 19.22 -3.39 21.31
C VAL A 22 19.17 -4.21 20.01
N PRO A 23 19.33 -5.55 20.07
CA PRO A 23 19.37 -6.40 18.88
C PRO A 23 18.06 -6.38 18.09
N ALA A 24 18.16 -6.50 16.75
CA ALA A 24 17.01 -6.57 15.86
C ALA A 24 16.03 -7.72 16.20
N SER A 25 16.53 -8.83 16.76
CA SER A 25 15.72 -9.99 17.14
C SER A 25 14.65 -9.67 18.18
N VAL A 26 14.81 -8.59 18.96
CA VAL A 26 13.79 -8.13 19.90
C VAL A 26 12.49 -7.77 19.18
N ILE A 27 12.56 -7.26 17.94
CA ILE A 27 11.37 -6.98 17.12
C ILE A 27 10.52 -8.23 16.93
N GLY A 28 11.15 -9.40 16.75
CA GLY A 28 10.42 -10.66 16.58
C GLY A 28 9.47 -11.02 17.73
N SER A 29 9.72 -10.50 18.94
CA SER A 29 8.87 -10.74 20.11
C SER A 29 7.65 -9.82 20.21
N ILE A 30 7.66 -8.69 19.49
CA ILE A 30 6.58 -7.68 19.49
C ILE A 30 5.75 -7.72 18.20
N LEU A 31 6.16 -8.52 17.20
CA LEU A 31 5.40 -8.66 15.97
C LEU A 31 4.01 -9.28 16.26
N PRO A 32 2.97 -8.83 15.54
CA PRO A 32 1.67 -9.45 15.62
C PRO A 32 1.74 -10.91 15.16
N GLN A 33 0.82 -11.76 15.62
CA GLN A 33 0.80 -13.19 15.27
C GLN A 33 0.65 -13.45 13.76
N THR A 34 0.12 -12.48 13.02
CA THR A 34 -0.01 -12.51 11.56
C THR A 34 1.31 -12.28 10.83
N LEU A 35 2.39 -11.87 11.52
CA LEU A 35 3.70 -11.68 10.93
C LEU A 35 4.69 -12.67 11.55
N THR A 36 5.38 -13.43 10.70
CA THR A 36 6.49 -14.26 11.12
C THR A 36 7.75 -13.82 10.40
N ALA A 37 8.81 -13.61 11.17
CA ALA A 37 10.07 -13.10 10.69
C ALA A 37 11.22 -13.91 11.28
N SER A 38 12.25 -14.17 10.49
CA SER A 38 13.42 -14.93 10.90
C SER A 38 14.69 -14.43 10.20
N GLY A 39 15.86 -14.81 10.75
CA GLY A 39 17.15 -14.33 10.25
C GLY A 39 17.37 -12.84 10.53
N PHE A 40 17.05 -12.40 11.76
CA PHE A 40 17.27 -11.01 12.19
C PHE A 40 18.75 -10.67 12.27
N THR A 41 19.12 -9.50 11.75
CA THR A 41 20.48 -8.95 11.81
C THR A 41 20.43 -7.45 12.11
N GLY A 42 21.45 -6.93 12.79
CA GLY A 42 21.52 -5.52 13.17
C GLY A 42 20.81 -5.19 14.49
N THR A 43 20.26 -3.98 14.57
CA THR A 43 19.63 -3.41 15.78
C THR A 43 18.16 -3.09 15.53
N VAL A 44 17.41 -2.78 16.58
CA VAL A 44 16.03 -2.28 16.45
C VAL A 44 15.95 -0.96 15.65
N TRP A 45 17.02 -0.15 15.67
CA TRP A 45 17.09 1.12 14.93
C TRP A 45 17.43 0.93 13.46
N ARG A 46 18.34 0.00 13.15
CA ARG A 46 18.73 -0.34 11.79
C ARG A 46 19.01 -1.82 11.72
N GLY A 47 18.13 -2.54 11.06
CA GLY A 47 18.18 -3.99 11.01
C GLY A 47 17.50 -4.55 9.77
N GLU A 48 17.62 -5.86 9.64
CA GLU A 48 17.04 -6.64 8.57
C GLU A 48 16.54 -7.98 9.10
N ALA A 49 15.45 -8.47 8.55
CA ALA A 49 15.00 -9.85 8.67
C ALA A 49 15.06 -10.50 7.28
N ALA A 50 15.81 -11.58 7.16
CA ALA A 50 16.05 -12.25 5.88
C ALA A 50 14.79 -12.90 5.29
N HIS A 51 13.89 -13.38 6.16
CA HIS A 51 12.64 -14.00 5.75
C HIS A 51 11.51 -13.45 6.59
N VAL A 52 10.63 -12.68 5.97
CA VAL A 52 9.38 -12.20 6.55
C VAL A 52 8.23 -12.69 5.70
N GLN A 53 7.20 -13.20 6.38
CA GLN A 53 5.95 -13.60 5.78
C GLN A 53 4.80 -13.04 6.61
N ALA A 54 3.78 -12.57 5.91
CA ALA A 54 2.53 -12.13 6.48
C ALA A 54 1.45 -13.19 6.24
N GLU A 55 0.54 -13.33 7.18
CA GLU A 55 -0.67 -14.10 7.01
C GLU A 55 -1.80 -13.15 6.61
N VAL A 56 -2.32 -13.32 5.40
CA VAL A 56 -3.41 -12.51 4.87
C VAL A 56 -4.57 -13.44 4.56
N GLN A 57 -5.68 -13.29 5.29
CA GLN A 57 -6.85 -14.18 5.23
C GLN A 57 -6.50 -15.69 5.36
N GLY A 58 -5.61 -16.04 6.29
CA GLY A 58 -5.22 -17.43 6.51
C GLY A 58 -4.26 -18.00 5.45
N GLN A 59 -3.78 -17.17 4.52
CA GLN A 59 -2.82 -17.57 3.49
C GLN A 59 -1.46 -16.90 3.71
N PRO A 60 -0.35 -17.64 3.55
CA PRO A 60 0.98 -17.04 3.64
C PRO A 60 1.26 -16.16 2.42
N PHE A 61 1.66 -14.92 2.70
CA PHE A 61 2.14 -13.93 1.77
C PHE A 61 3.59 -13.59 2.09
N ALA A 62 4.50 -13.98 1.20
CA ALA A 62 5.92 -13.73 1.39
C ALA A 62 6.26 -12.25 1.15
N LEU A 63 6.82 -11.60 2.16
CA LEU A 63 7.44 -10.29 2.05
C LEU A 63 8.94 -10.41 1.73
N GLY A 64 9.53 -11.56 2.03
CA GLY A 64 10.93 -11.84 1.72
C GLY A 64 11.88 -11.13 2.66
N ARG A 65 12.92 -10.49 2.12
CA ARG A 65 13.86 -9.70 2.92
C ARG A 65 13.22 -8.37 3.26
N VAL A 66 13.13 -8.05 4.55
CA VAL A 66 12.65 -6.76 5.03
C VAL A 66 13.75 -6.07 5.82
N ALA A 67 14.17 -4.90 5.36
CA ALA A 67 15.09 -4.01 6.05
C ALA A 67 14.34 -2.79 6.56
N TRP A 68 14.68 -2.33 7.75
CA TRP A 68 14.11 -1.12 8.34
C TRP A 68 15.20 -0.18 8.85
N THR A 69 14.89 1.10 8.87
CA THR A 69 15.71 2.13 9.52
C THR A 69 14.79 3.11 10.21
N VAL A 70 14.96 3.23 11.52
CA VAL A 70 14.28 4.20 12.37
C VAL A 70 15.13 5.46 12.44
N HIS A 71 14.52 6.61 12.21
CA HIS A 71 15.12 7.92 12.27
C HIS A 71 14.55 8.66 13.50
N PRO A 72 15.25 8.69 14.66
CA PRO A 72 14.72 9.31 15.87
C PRO A 72 14.39 10.80 15.74
N LEU A 73 15.14 11.51 14.88
CA LEU A 73 14.89 12.92 14.57
C LEU A 73 13.82 13.11 13.48
N GLY A 74 13.38 12.03 12.83
CA GLY A 74 12.39 12.01 11.76
C GLY A 74 10.97 12.40 12.22
N LEU A 75 10.70 12.41 13.53
CA LEU A 75 9.45 12.94 14.10
C LEU A 75 9.17 14.40 13.70
N LEU A 76 10.21 15.18 13.40
CA LEU A 76 10.06 16.57 12.94
C LEU A 76 9.80 16.67 11.44
N ALA A 77 10.16 15.64 10.66
CA ALA A 77 10.14 15.65 9.20
C ALA A 77 9.05 14.74 8.60
N GLY A 78 8.39 13.89 9.42
CA GLY A 78 7.37 12.95 8.94
C GLY A 78 7.90 11.56 8.55
N ASP A 79 9.22 11.32 8.66
CA ASP A 79 9.85 10.05 8.24
C ASP A 79 10.50 9.34 9.43
N VAL A 80 9.68 8.76 10.31
CA VAL A 80 10.14 8.10 11.53
C VAL A 80 10.76 6.74 11.23
N VAL A 81 10.20 5.98 10.28
CA VAL A 81 10.66 4.65 9.92
C VAL A 81 10.65 4.49 8.41
N THR A 82 11.77 4.06 7.82
CA THR A 82 11.81 3.60 6.43
C THR A 82 11.82 2.09 6.40
N ILE A 83 10.93 1.48 5.62
CA ILE A 83 10.82 0.04 5.44
C ILE A 83 11.04 -0.31 3.97
N LYS A 84 11.88 -1.32 3.73
CA LYS A 84 12.20 -1.82 2.39
C LYS A 84 12.04 -3.34 2.37
N SER A 85 11.16 -3.84 1.52
CA SER A 85 10.85 -5.25 1.35
C SER A 85 11.15 -5.73 -0.07
N ARG A 86 11.81 -6.89 -0.19
CA ARG A 86 12.29 -7.46 -1.45
C ARG A 86 12.00 -8.95 -1.53
N TRP A 87 11.31 -9.37 -2.58
CA TRP A 87 11.00 -10.78 -2.82
C TRP A 87 10.86 -11.08 -4.32
N GLY A 88 11.85 -11.72 -4.94
CA GLY A 88 11.84 -11.95 -6.39
C GLY A 88 11.75 -10.63 -7.17
N SER A 89 10.68 -10.46 -7.95
CA SER A 89 10.36 -9.19 -8.64
C SER A 89 9.57 -8.20 -7.77
N GLN A 90 9.02 -8.64 -6.63
CA GLN A 90 8.28 -7.78 -5.73
C GLN A 90 9.19 -6.84 -4.96
N ARG A 91 8.79 -5.57 -4.94
CA ARG A 91 9.47 -4.48 -4.24
C ARG A 91 8.46 -3.61 -3.54
N ILE A 92 8.68 -3.36 -2.25
CA ILE A 92 7.89 -2.43 -1.46
C ILE A 92 8.89 -1.52 -0.73
N ASP A 93 8.77 -0.23 -0.92
CA ASP A 93 9.51 0.82 -0.24
C ASP A 93 8.48 1.79 0.34
N LEU A 94 8.61 2.15 1.61
CA LEU A 94 7.76 3.17 2.24
C LEU A 94 8.51 3.85 3.37
N ALA A 95 8.19 5.12 3.61
CA ALA A 95 8.52 5.85 4.81
C ALA A 95 7.23 6.08 5.62
N GLU A 96 7.29 5.89 6.92
CA GLU A 96 6.18 6.04 7.84
C GLU A 96 6.52 7.06 8.93
N GLY A 97 5.58 7.94 9.24
CA GLY A 97 5.64 8.91 10.32
C GLY A 97 4.39 8.89 11.19
N ILE A 98 4.53 9.44 12.40
CA ILE A 98 3.43 9.58 13.36
C ILE A 98 3.32 11.05 13.76
N GLY A 99 2.13 11.63 13.58
CA GLY A 99 1.81 13.00 13.93
C GLY A 99 1.44 13.21 15.39
N LEU A 100 1.53 14.47 15.80
CA LEU A 100 1.06 14.97 17.10
C LEU A 100 -0.48 14.98 17.11
N GLY A 101 -1.08 13.82 17.32
CA GLY A 101 -2.54 13.64 17.23
C GLY A 101 -2.97 12.20 16.90
N GLY A 102 -2.01 11.31 16.62
CA GLY A 102 -2.28 9.92 16.25
C GLY A 102 -2.47 9.69 14.75
N SER A 103 -2.34 10.73 13.93
CA SER A 103 -2.31 10.59 12.48
C SER A 103 -1.06 9.84 12.03
N PHE A 104 -1.21 8.98 11.04
CA PHE A 104 -0.13 8.26 10.38
C PHE A 104 0.16 8.91 9.03
N TYR A 105 1.44 9.10 8.75
CA TYR A 105 1.93 9.64 7.48
C TYR A 105 2.68 8.53 6.76
N LEU A 106 2.34 8.29 5.51
CA LEU A 106 3.02 7.37 4.62
C LEU A 106 3.59 8.20 3.47
N ASN A 107 4.90 8.33 3.43
CA ASN A 107 5.63 9.10 2.44
C ASN A 107 6.46 8.18 1.55
N ASP A 108 6.76 8.64 0.34
CA ASP A 108 7.65 7.96 -0.60
C ASP A 108 7.31 6.46 -0.78
N VAL A 109 6.02 6.15 -0.91
CA VAL A 109 5.54 4.78 -1.04
C VAL A 109 5.71 4.33 -2.48
N ALA A 110 6.70 3.46 -2.71
CA ALA A 110 6.94 2.81 -3.98
C ALA A 110 6.68 1.31 -3.89
N VAL A 111 5.64 0.84 -4.57
CA VAL A 111 5.26 -0.58 -4.62
C VAL A 111 5.35 -1.10 -6.05
N ASN A 112 5.90 -2.28 -6.21
CA ASN A 112 5.86 -3.05 -7.45
C ASN A 112 5.57 -4.51 -7.10
N VAL A 113 4.39 -5.00 -7.43
CA VAL A 113 3.94 -6.36 -7.12
C VAL A 113 3.13 -6.94 -8.27
N GLY A 114 3.33 -8.23 -8.56
CA GLY A 114 2.45 -8.96 -9.47
C GLY A 114 1.10 -9.22 -8.80
N LEU A 115 0.00 -9.27 -9.56
CA LEU A 115 -1.35 -9.46 -9.02
C LEU A 115 -1.76 -10.94 -8.83
N ASP A 116 -0.83 -11.88 -9.01
CA ASP A 116 -1.09 -13.32 -8.85
C ASP A 116 -1.49 -13.73 -7.42
N TRP A 117 -1.27 -12.87 -6.44
CA TRP A 117 -1.72 -13.07 -5.06
C TRP A 117 -3.17 -12.67 -4.84
N VAL A 118 -3.77 -11.82 -5.68
CA VAL A 118 -5.16 -11.34 -5.50
C VAL A 118 -6.13 -12.50 -5.47
N ARG A 119 -5.93 -13.50 -6.35
CA ARG A 119 -6.73 -14.75 -6.37
C ARG A 119 -6.73 -15.53 -5.05
N LYS A 120 -5.72 -15.30 -4.19
CA LYS A 120 -5.63 -15.94 -2.87
C LYS A 120 -6.50 -15.23 -1.83
N LEU A 121 -6.83 -13.95 -2.05
CA LEU A 121 -7.66 -13.15 -1.13
C LEU A 121 -9.09 -13.02 -1.60
N LEU A 122 -9.30 -12.89 -2.90
CA LEU A 122 -10.60 -12.81 -3.54
C LEU A 122 -10.60 -13.83 -4.66
N PRO A 123 -11.72 -14.52 -4.95
CA PRO A 123 -11.83 -15.42 -6.10
C PRO A 123 -11.88 -14.64 -7.43
N LEU A 124 -11.09 -13.58 -7.54
CA LEU A 124 -10.93 -12.71 -8.69
C LEU A 124 -9.66 -13.12 -9.43
N TYR A 125 -9.85 -13.56 -10.68
CA TYR A 125 -8.78 -14.06 -11.53
C TYR A 125 -8.25 -12.93 -12.41
N ILE A 126 -7.39 -12.11 -11.85
CA ILE A 126 -6.71 -11.02 -12.56
C ILE A 126 -5.20 -11.27 -12.62
N GLY A 127 -4.56 -10.64 -13.60
CA GLY A 127 -3.11 -10.65 -13.80
C GLY A 127 -2.57 -9.27 -14.14
N GLY A 128 -1.25 -9.20 -14.33
CA GLY A 128 -0.52 -7.96 -14.56
C GLY A 128 0.35 -7.57 -13.36
N GLN A 129 0.96 -6.39 -13.46
CA GLN A 129 1.81 -5.81 -12.42
C GLN A 129 1.16 -4.54 -11.89
N LEU A 130 1.14 -4.39 -10.57
CA LEU A 130 0.73 -3.17 -9.89
C LEU A 130 1.97 -2.39 -9.51
N ARG A 131 2.07 -1.16 -10.01
CA ARG A 131 3.08 -0.19 -9.65
C ARG A 131 2.43 1.00 -8.97
N THR A 132 2.95 1.40 -7.83
CA THR A 132 2.42 2.50 -7.04
C THR A 132 3.57 3.44 -6.71
N ASP A 133 3.30 4.74 -6.82
CA ASP A 133 4.19 5.82 -6.43
C ASP A 133 3.34 6.88 -5.72
N ILE A 134 3.26 6.78 -4.40
CA ILE A 134 2.51 7.71 -3.55
C ILE A 134 3.50 8.60 -2.81
N ALA A 135 3.45 9.88 -3.11
CA ALA A 135 4.28 10.88 -2.46
C ALA A 135 3.87 11.06 -1.00
N GLU A 136 2.56 11.11 -0.75
CA GLU A 136 1.99 11.32 0.58
C GLU A 136 0.65 10.59 0.71
N LEU A 137 0.43 9.96 1.86
CA LEU A 137 -0.84 9.44 2.32
C LEU A 137 -0.97 9.70 3.82
N VAL A 138 -1.99 10.45 4.20
CA VAL A 138 -2.30 10.79 5.59
C VAL A 138 -3.54 10.03 6.03
N ILE A 139 -3.42 9.31 7.14
CA ILE A 139 -4.49 8.56 7.77
C ILE A 139 -4.70 9.13 9.16
N ASP A 140 -5.95 9.48 9.50
CA ASP A 140 -6.26 9.99 10.83
C ASP A 140 -6.23 8.90 11.92
N ALA A 141 -6.44 9.30 13.17
CA ALA A 141 -6.43 8.39 14.31
C ALA A 141 -7.57 7.35 14.28
N ASP A 142 -8.63 7.61 13.52
CA ASP A 142 -9.76 6.69 13.31
C ASP A 142 -9.53 5.74 12.12
N GLY A 143 -8.37 5.83 11.45
CA GLY A 143 -7.99 4.98 10.34
C GLY A 143 -8.53 5.44 8.99
N LYS A 144 -9.03 6.68 8.88
CA LYS A 144 -9.60 7.22 7.64
C LYS A 144 -8.55 8.00 6.84
N PRO A 145 -8.44 7.78 5.53
CA PRO A 145 -7.60 8.61 4.67
C PRO A 145 -8.13 10.04 4.63
N THR A 146 -7.27 11.02 4.93
CA THR A 146 -7.61 12.45 4.91
C THR A 146 -6.90 13.20 3.78
N ALA A 147 -5.73 12.72 3.36
CA ALA A 147 -5.02 13.22 2.18
C ALA A 147 -4.26 12.08 1.51
N ALA A 148 -4.16 12.12 0.19
CA ALA A 148 -3.35 11.25 -0.64
C ALA A 148 -2.91 11.98 -1.91
N GLN A 149 -1.65 11.80 -2.30
CA GLN A 149 -1.07 12.36 -3.52
C GLN A 149 -0.15 11.34 -4.17
N GLY A 150 -0.39 11.02 -5.44
CA GLY A 150 0.47 10.09 -6.17
C GLY A 150 -0.19 9.46 -7.37
N GLN A 151 0.32 8.30 -7.77
CA GLN A 151 -0.21 7.55 -8.89
C GLN A 151 -0.11 6.04 -8.67
N VAL A 152 -1.06 5.32 -9.26
CA VAL A 152 -1.08 3.86 -9.30
C VAL A 152 -1.23 3.43 -10.75
N VAL A 153 -0.38 2.53 -11.22
CA VAL A 153 -0.41 1.99 -12.58
C VAL A 153 -0.61 0.48 -12.51
N TRP A 154 -1.65 -0.01 -13.18
CA TRP A 154 -1.85 -1.43 -13.41
C TRP A 154 -1.39 -1.77 -14.83
N GLU A 155 -0.19 -2.33 -14.94
CA GLU A 155 0.46 -2.72 -16.19
C GLU A 155 0.02 -4.12 -16.63
N ASP A 156 -0.18 -4.27 -17.94
CA ASP A 156 -0.56 -5.53 -18.61
C ASP A 156 -1.70 -6.28 -17.89
N ALA A 157 -2.75 -5.53 -17.56
CA ALA A 157 -3.96 -6.01 -16.94
C ALA A 157 -4.60 -7.10 -17.80
N THR A 158 -4.79 -8.27 -17.19
CA THR A 158 -5.44 -9.42 -17.81
C THR A 158 -6.54 -9.95 -16.93
N TRP A 159 -7.64 -10.35 -17.54
CA TRP A 159 -8.68 -11.13 -16.90
C TRP A 159 -8.47 -12.59 -17.25
N ARG A 160 -8.21 -13.43 -16.27
CA ARG A 160 -7.94 -14.86 -16.48
C ARG A 160 -9.25 -15.64 -16.37
N ALA A 161 -9.97 -15.78 -17.47
CA ALA A 161 -11.19 -16.57 -17.51
C ALA A 161 -10.90 -18.05 -17.74
N VAL A 162 -11.85 -18.92 -17.38
CA VAL A 162 -11.77 -20.38 -17.62
C VAL A 162 -11.58 -20.71 -19.12
N GLY A 163 -12.05 -19.83 -20.02
CA GLY A 163 -11.91 -19.95 -21.47
C GLY A 163 -10.64 -19.31 -22.07
N GLY A 164 -9.74 -18.77 -21.25
CA GLY A 164 -8.50 -18.11 -21.68
C GLY A 164 -8.34 -16.69 -21.12
N ASP A 165 -7.10 -16.20 -21.17
CA ASP A 165 -6.76 -14.87 -20.68
C ASP A 165 -7.25 -13.79 -21.66
N VAL A 166 -8.06 -12.86 -21.16
CA VAL A 166 -8.52 -11.68 -21.88
C VAL A 166 -7.61 -10.51 -21.51
N SER A 167 -6.82 -10.03 -22.47
CA SER A 167 -6.01 -8.83 -22.27
C SER A 167 -6.90 -7.60 -22.18
N LEU A 168 -6.84 -6.89 -21.05
CA LEU A 168 -7.63 -5.69 -20.81
C LEU A 168 -6.85 -4.43 -21.23
N GLY A 169 -5.62 -4.26 -20.74
CA GLY A 169 -4.83 -3.06 -21.05
C GLY A 169 -3.82 -2.65 -20.00
N THR A 170 -3.55 -1.36 -19.91
CA THR A 170 -2.74 -0.70 -18.89
C THR A 170 -3.46 0.56 -18.47
N TYR A 171 -3.61 0.74 -17.16
CA TYR A 171 -4.41 1.80 -16.56
C TYR A 171 -3.56 2.60 -15.59
N ALA A 172 -3.82 3.89 -15.50
CA ALA A 172 -3.26 4.75 -14.48
C ALA A 172 -4.39 5.37 -13.66
N VAL A 173 -4.14 5.50 -12.37
CA VAL A 173 -4.95 6.24 -11.42
C VAL A 173 -4.08 7.36 -10.90
N ALA A 174 -4.41 8.60 -11.21
CA ALA A 174 -3.78 9.77 -10.61
C ALA A 174 -4.58 10.13 -9.36
N ILE A 175 -3.92 10.29 -8.22
CA ILE A 175 -4.56 10.60 -6.93
C ILE A 175 -4.07 11.97 -6.50
N SER A 176 -4.99 12.84 -6.12
CA SER A 176 -4.71 14.16 -5.57
C SER A 176 -5.65 14.48 -4.42
N SER A 177 -5.25 15.40 -3.56
CA SER A 177 -6.11 15.90 -2.50
C SER A 177 -6.28 17.41 -2.60
N SER A 178 -7.48 17.87 -2.27
CA SER A 178 -7.85 19.27 -2.15
C SER A 178 -8.54 19.51 -0.81
N ASP A 179 -8.96 20.75 -0.56
CA ASP A 179 -9.76 21.09 0.63
C ASP A 179 -11.11 20.33 0.65
N ASP A 180 -11.59 19.86 -0.51
CA ASP A 180 -12.86 19.13 -0.67
C ASP A 180 -12.71 17.61 -0.46
N GLY A 181 -11.48 17.11 -0.26
CA GLY A 181 -11.17 15.71 0.00
C GLY A 181 -10.17 15.11 -0.97
N ILE A 182 -10.19 13.77 -1.09
CA ILE A 182 -9.32 13.03 -1.99
C ILE A 182 -10.05 12.75 -3.29
N GLU A 183 -9.41 13.08 -4.41
CA GLU A 183 -9.90 12.82 -5.76
C GLU A 183 -8.92 11.90 -6.49
N ALA A 184 -9.43 11.04 -7.35
CA ALA A 184 -8.61 10.21 -8.20
C ALA A 184 -9.23 10.00 -9.58
N ASP A 185 -8.44 10.18 -10.63
CA ASP A 185 -8.86 9.99 -12.01
C ASP A 185 -8.26 8.72 -12.58
N VAL A 186 -9.11 7.90 -13.19
CA VAL A 186 -8.76 6.63 -13.80
C VAL A 186 -8.74 6.80 -15.31
N VAL A 187 -7.58 6.54 -15.92
CA VAL A 187 -7.40 6.63 -17.37
C VAL A 187 -6.80 5.37 -17.96
N THR A 188 -7.16 5.11 -19.21
CA THR A 188 -6.58 4.03 -19.99
C THR A 188 -5.37 4.53 -20.76
N ILE A 189 -4.20 3.94 -20.48
CA ILE A 189 -2.97 4.24 -21.23
C ILE A 189 -2.98 3.52 -22.58
N LYS A 190 -3.32 2.22 -22.57
CA LYS A 190 -3.42 1.36 -23.76
C LYS A 190 -4.28 0.16 -23.43
N GLY A 191 -5.01 -0.41 -24.38
CA GLY A 191 -5.78 -1.63 -24.11
C GLY A 191 -6.99 -1.84 -25.00
N ALA A 192 -7.61 -3.00 -24.83
CA ALA A 192 -8.87 -3.37 -25.47
C ALA A 192 -10.09 -2.96 -24.64
N LEU A 193 -9.91 -2.72 -23.34
CA LEU A 193 -10.91 -2.09 -22.49
C LEU A 193 -10.50 -0.63 -22.26
N VAL A 194 -11.42 0.27 -22.54
CA VAL A 194 -11.27 1.70 -22.26
C VAL A 194 -12.09 2.01 -21.02
N ILE A 195 -11.42 2.57 -20.03
CA ILE A 195 -11.94 3.04 -18.76
C ILE A 195 -11.68 4.54 -18.68
N ASP A 196 -12.74 5.28 -18.41
CA ASP A 196 -12.75 6.68 -18.01
C ASP A 196 -13.52 6.74 -16.70
N GLY A 197 -12.90 7.17 -15.62
CA GLY A 197 -13.56 7.16 -14.32
C GLY A 197 -12.93 8.09 -13.32
N SER A 198 -13.68 8.36 -12.27
CA SER A 198 -13.31 9.24 -11.17
C SER A 198 -13.72 8.61 -9.84
N VAL A 199 -12.88 8.76 -8.84
CA VAL A 199 -13.15 8.42 -7.44
C VAL A 199 -13.03 9.70 -6.62
N SER A 200 -13.98 9.91 -5.72
CA SER A 200 -13.93 11.00 -4.73
C SER A 200 -14.16 10.43 -3.34
N LEU A 201 -13.44 10.96 -2.35
CA LEU A 201 -13.59 10.64 -0.94
C LEU A 201 -13.62 11.95 -0.13
N THR A 202 -14.79 12.28 0.39
CA THR A 202 -15.03 13.50 1.17
C THR A 202 -15.65 13.13 2.51
N GLU A 203 -14.99 13.46 3.61
CA GLU A 203 -15.49 13.18 4.98
C GLU A 203 -15.87 11.69 5.19
N GLY A 204 -15.07 10.78 4.64
CA GLY A 204 -15.34 9.34 4.72
C GLY A 204 -16.45 8.84 3.79
N ARG A 205 -17.12 9.70 3.01
CA ARG A 205 -18.06 9.29 1.96
C ARG A 205 -17.32 9.12 0.65
N TYR A 206 -17.37 7.94 0.07
CA TYR A 206 -16.77 7.67 -1.23
C TYR A 206 -17.83 7.67 -2.33
N ARG A 207 -17.45 8.13 -3.52
CA ARG A 207 -18.19 7.94 -4.77
C ARG A 207 -17.20 7.54 -5.87
N LEU A 208 -17.51 6.45 -6.56
CA LEU A 208 -16.79 5.96 -7.73
C LEU A 208 -17.74 5.99 -8.92
N MET A 209 -17.29 6.58 -10.01
CA MET A 209 -17.97 6.56 -11.30
C MET A 209 -16.98 6.09 -12.36
N ALA A 210 -17.37 5.15 -13.21
CA ALA A 210 -16.53 4.72 -14.32
C ALA A 210 -17.39 4.32 -15.52
N ASP A 211 -17.03 4.84 -16.68
CA ASP A 211 -17.54 4.41 -17.98
C ASP A 211 -16.54 3.44 -18.63
N LEU A 212 -17.05 2.26 -18.99
CA LEU A 212 -16.32 1.17 -19.60
C LEU A 212 -16.74 1.03 -21.06
N SER A 213 -15.78 1.00 -21.98
CA SER A 213 -16.03 0.86 -23.41
C SER A 213 -14.90 0.10 -24.12
N GLY A 214 -14.95 0.03 -25.45
CA GLY A 214 -13.93 -0.65 -26.27
C GLY A 214 -14.23 -2.12 -26.58
N PRO A 215 -13.36 -2.78 -27.37
CA PRO A 215 -13.56 -4.17 -27.80
C PRO A 215 -13.81 -5.18 -26.67
N ALA A 216 -13.10 -5.05 -25.54
CA ALA A 216 -13.23 -5.97 -24.42
C ALA A 216 -14.59 -5.86 -23.70
N ALA A 217 -15.24 -4.69 -23.73
CA ALA A 217 -16.59 -4.52 -23.18
C ALA A 217 -17.65 -5.35 -23.93
N ARG A 218 -17.35 -5.81 -25.15
CA ARG A 218 -18.23 -6.69 -25.95
C ARG A 218 -18.01 -8.18 -25.70
N ASN A 219 -17.02 -8.54 -24.88
CA ASN A 219 -16.72 -9.93 -24.55
C ASN A 219 -17.76 -10.48 -23.56
N GLU A 220 -18.41 -11.59 -23.90
CA GLU A 220 -19.48 -12.18 -23.09
C GLU A 220 -19.04 -12.53 -21.66
N ALA A 221 -17.83 -13.08 -21.47
CA ALA A 221 -17.31 -13.41 -20.15
C ALA A 221 -17.05 -12.16 -19.30
N PHE A 222 -16.57 -11.08 -19.91
CA PHE A 222 -16.42 -9.79 -19.23
C PHE A 222 -17.80 -9.21 -18.84
N GLN A 223 -18.77 -9.22 -19.75
CA GLN A 223 -20.12 -8.71 -19.49
C GLN A 223 -20.80 -9.44 -18.33
N GLN A 224 -20.66 -10.78 -18.26
CA GLN A 224 -21.18 -11.58 -17.16
C GLN A 224 -20.53 -11.21 -15.82
N ALA A 225 -19.23 -10.91 -15.82
CA ALA A 225 -18.50 -10.57 -14.60
C ALA A 225 -18.91 -9.22 -14.00
N ILE A 226 -19.25 -8.23 -14.84
CA ILE A 226 -19.61 -6.88 -14.39
C ILE A 226 -21.12 -6.66 -14.23
N ALA A 227 -21.97 -7.62 -14.62
CA ALA A 227 -23.43 -7.46 -14.65
C ALA A 227 -24.06 -7.11 -13.29
N LEU A 228 -23.39 -7.40 -12.18
CA LEU A 228 -23.87 -7.07 -10.82
C LEU A 228 -23.55 -5.65 -10.37
N ILE A 229 -22.55 -5.01 -10.99
CA ILE A 229 -21.99 -3.72 -10.54
C ILE A 229 -22.04 -2.64 -11.62
N ALA A 230 -22.34 -3.01 -12.86
CA ALA A 230 -22.36 -2.12 -14.01
C ALA A 230 -23.69 -2.19 -14.76
N VAL A 231 -24.19 -1.03 -15.17
CA VAL A 231 -25.40 -0.90 -15.97
C VAL A 231 -25.00 -0.66 -17.43
N PRO A 232 -25.62 -1.33 -18.42
CA PRO A 232 -25.36 -1.05 -19.83
C PRO A 232 -25.59 0.42 -20.15
N ASN A 233 -24.66 1.05 -20.86
CA ASN A 233 -24.72 2.44 -21.28
C ASN A 233 -24.28 2.56 -22.75
N GLY A 234 -25.24 2.62 -23.66
CA GLY A 234 -24.97 2.65 -25.10
C GLY A 234 -24.25 1.38 -25.58
N SER A 235 -23.01 1.54 -26.07
CA SER A 235 -22.16 0.42 -26.51
C SER A 235 -21.17 -0.07 -25.45
N GLY A 236 -21.25 0.47 -24.24
CA GLY A 236 -20.41 0.16 -23.09
C GLY A 236 -21.21 -0.06 -21.81
N TYR A 237 -20.58 0.18 -20.67
CA TYR A 237 -21.16 -0.01 -19.34
C TYR A 237 -20.78 1.14 -18.42
N ARG A 238 -21.65 1.46 -17.47
CA ARG A 238 -21.39 2.44 -16.42
C ARG A 238 -21.40 1.77 -15.06
N ILE A 239 -20.37 2.02 -14.27
CA ILE A 239 -20.29 1.66 -12.86
C ILE A 239 -20.50 2.95 -12.05
N GLU A 240 -21.40 2.88 -11.07
CA GLU A 240 -21.58 3.94 -10.08
C GLU A 240 -21.72 3.28 -8.70
N LEU A 241 -20.79 3.60 -7.81
CA LEU A 241 -20.75 3.07 -6.45
C LEU A 241 -20.60 4.23 -5.47
N SER A 242 -21.32 4.17 -4.35
CA SER A 242 -21.18 5.16 -3.28
C SER A 242 -21.40 4.53 -1.92
N GLY A 243 -20.70 5.02 -0.90
CA GLY A 243 -20.84 4.53 0.47
C GLY A 243 -20.04 5.36 1.47
N THR A 244 -19.84 4.79 2.66
CA THR A 244 -19.09 5.39 3.77
C THR A 244 -18.01 4.43 4.26
N LEU A 245 -16.86 4.98 4.63
CA LEU A 245 -15.75 4.29 5.32
C LEU A 245 -15.96 4.27 6.84
#